data_AF-A0A848XCW0-F1
#
_entry.id   AF-A0A848XCW0-F1
#
_cell.length_a   1.000
_cell.length_b   1.000
_cell.length_c   1.000
_cell.angle_alpha   90.00
_cell.angle_beta   90.00
_cell.angle_gamma   90.00
#
_symmetry.space_group_name_H-M   'P 1'
#
loop_
_entity.id
_entity.type
_entity.pdbx_description
1 polymer ?
#
loop_
_entity_poly.entity_id
_entity_poly.type
_entity_poly.pdbx_seq_one_letter_code
_entity_poly.pdbx_strand_id
1 'polypeptide(L)' 'MRNVDLPLVLFLVAAFVSFLFSVYLWFFQDREYALFVGLWVPSILSLGAMMRRG' A
#
# COMPACT_ATOMS: atom_id res chain seq x y z
N MET A 1 -14.73 15.37 15.38
CA MET A 1 -14.57 14.60 14.12
C MET A 1 -13.12 14.76 13.69
N ARG A 2 -12.33 13.68 13.62
CA ARG A 2 -10.91 13.77 13.22
C ARG A 2 -10.87 14.23 11.77
N ASN A 3 -10.22 15.36 11.51
CA ASN A 3 -9.90 15.78 10.15
C ASN A 3 -9.11 14.64 9.51
N VAL A 4 -9.65 14.04 8.46
CA VAL A 4 -8.96 13.01 7.68
C VAL A 4 -7.94 13.74 6.83
N ASP A 5 -6.67 13.52 7.15
CA ASP A 5 -5.56 14.09 6.40
C ASP A 5 -5.60 13.49 4.98
N LEU A 6 -5.94 14.31 3.97
CA LEU A 6 -5.98 13.88 2.56
C LEU A 6 -4.75 13.08 2.13
N PRO A 7 -3.51 13.47 2.51
CA PRO A 7 -2.31 12.68 2.18
C PRO A 7 -2.34 11.28 2.77
N LEU A 8 -2.78 11.14 4.03
CA LEU A 8 -2.86 9.84 4.71
C LEU A 8 -3.85 8.91 4.00
N VAL A 9 -4.99 9.44 3.56
CA VAL A 9 -5.99 8.69 2.81
C VAL A 9 -5.40 8.23 1.47
N LEU A 10 -4.64 9.07 0.76
CA LEU A 10 -3.97 8.68 -0.48
C LEU A 10 -2.98 7.53 -0.27
N PHE A 11 -2.17 7.56 0.79
CA PHE A 11 -1.24 6.46 1.10
C PHE A 11 -1.96 5.17 1.50
N LEU A 12 -3.06 5.26 2.26
CA LEU A 12 -3.89 4.09 2.58
C LEU A 12 -4.51 3.48 1.34
N VAL A 13 -5.05 4.30 0.44
CA VAL A 13 -5.61 3.83 -0.84
C VAL A 13 -4.51 3.21 -1.71
N ALA A 14 -3.32 3.82 -1.79
CA ALA A 14 -2.20 3.30 -2.54
C ALA A 14 -1.73 1.93 -2.01
N ALA A 15 -1.62 1.79 -0.68
CA ALA A 15 -1.27 0.53 -0.04
C ALA A 15 -2.34 -0.56 -0.29
N PHE A 16 -3.62 -0.18 -0.25
CA PHE A 16 -4.72 -1.10 -0.53
C PHE A 16 -4.74 -1.56 -2.00
N VAL A 17 -4.52 -0.65 -2.95
CA VAL A 17 -4.41 -1.00 -4.37
C VAL A 17 -3.20 -1.90 -4.62
N SER A 18 -2.05 -1.61 -4.00
CA SER A 18 -0.85 -2.45 -4.07
C SER A 18 -1.10 -3.86 -3.52
N PHE A 19 -1.83 -3.98 -2.42
CA PHE A 19 -2.25 -5.26 -1.87
C PHE A 19 -3.16 -6.04 -2.82
N LEU A 20 -4.20 -5.40 -3.36
CA LEU A 20 -5.08 -6.05 -4.34
C LEU A 20 -4.33 -6.50 -5.59
N PHE A 21 -3.36 -5.69 -6.04
CA PHE A 21 -2.51 -6.05 -7.18
C PHE A 21 -1.61 -7.25 -6.87
N SER A 22 -1.05 -7.34 -5.66
CA SER A 22 -0.31 -8.53 -5.18
C SER A 22 -1.19 -9.79 -5.19
N VAL A 23 -2.42 -9.69 -4.68
CA VAL A 23 -3.40 -10.80 -4.69
C VAL A 23 -3.76 -11.20 -6.13
N TYR A 24 -3.99 -10.23 -7.01
CA TYR A 24 -4.24 -10.51 -8.43
C TYR A 24 -3.06 -11.26 -9.07
N LEU A 25 -1.83 -10.79 -8.86
CA LEU A 25 -0.64 -11.45 -9.41
C LEU A 25 -0.48 -12.88 -8.88
N TRP A 26 -0.83 -13.12 -7.61
CA TRP A 26 -0.72 -14.44 -6.99
C TRP A 26 -1.60 -15.50 -7.68
N PHE A 27 -2.80 -15.10 -8.13
CA PHE A 27 -3.78 -16.02 -8.73
C PHE A 27 -3.72 -16.05 -10.27
N PHE A 28 -3.33 -14.96 -10.92
CA PHE A 28 -3.43 -14.80 -12.37
C PHE A 28 -2.08 -14.69 -13.11
N GLN A 29 -0.97 -14.54 -12.38
CA GLN A 29 0.37 -14.32 -12.95
C GLN A 29 1.42 -15.12 -12.15
N ASP A 30 2.63 -14.57 -12.01
CA ASP A 30 3.73 -15.15 -11.27
C ASP A 30 3.68 -14.79 -9.78
N ARG A 31 4.00 -15.79 -8.95
CA ARG A 31 4.05 -15.66 -7.49
C ARG A 31 5.25 -14.84 -7.04
N GLU A 32 6.36 -14.83 -7.78
CA GLU A 32 7.52 -14.01 -7.45
C GLU A 32 7.18 -12.51 -7.56
N TYR A 33 6.46 -12.11 -8.61
CA TYR A 33 5.96 -10.74 -8.74
C TYR A 33 4.93 -10.41 -7.65
N ALA A 34 4.05 -11.35 -7.32
CA ALA A 34 3.08 -11.17 -6.24
C ALA A 34 3.76 -10.91 -4.89
N LEU A 35 4.79 -11.69 -4.56
CA LEU A 35 5.59 -11.53 -3.34
C LEU A 35 6.37 -10.21 -3.35
N PHE A 36 7.00 -9.87 -4.49
CA PHE A 36 7.71 -8.60 -4.64
C PHE A 36 6.76 -7.43 -4.40
N VAL A 37 5.60 -7.37 -5.06
CA VAL A 37 4.62 -6.29 -4.85
C VAL A 37 4.07 -6.29 -3.43
N GLY A 38 3.78 -7.47 -2.86
CA GLY A 38 3.24 -7.60 -1.51
C GLY A 38 4.19 -7.05 -0.43
N LEU A 39 5.49 -7.19 -0.63
CA LEU A 39 6.53 -6.65 0.27
C LEU A 39 6.57 -5.11 0.31
N TRP A 40 6.04 -4.41 -0.70
CA TRP A 40 6.07 -2.94 -0.75
C TRP A 40 4.92 -2.28 0.03
N VAL A 41 3.84 -3.01 0.31
CA VAL A 41 2.69 -2.53 1.10
C VAL A 41 3.12 -1.88 2.43
N PRO A 42 3.95 -2.52 3.29
CA PRO A 42 4.41 -1.90 4.53
C PRO A 42 5.29 -0.66 4.30
N SER A 43 6.04 -0.58 3.21
CA SER A 43 6.87 0.59 2.86
C SER A 43 6.00 1.81 2.52
N ILE A 44 4.89 1.61 1.79
CA ILE A 44 3.92 2.67 1.46
C ILE A 44 3.27 3.22 2.75
N LEU A 45 2.88 2.33 3.67
CA LEU A 45 2.29 2.71 4.95
C LEU A 45 3.30 3.45 5.85
N SER A 46 4.56 2.98 5.89
CA SER A 46 5.64 3.63 6.64
C SER A 46 5.91 5.05 6.13
N LEU A 47 5.94 5.23 4.80
CA LEU A 47 6.12 6.54 4.18
C LEU A 47 4.95 7.49 4.50
N GLY A 48 3.70 7.01 4.43
CA GLY A 48 2.53 7.79 4.83
C GLY A 48 2.54 8.17 6.32
N ALA A 49 3.00 7.28 7.19
CA ALA A 49 3.15 7.56 8.62
C ALA A 49 4.27 8.57 8.91
N MET A 50 5.39 8.49 8.18
CA MET A 50 6.49 9.45 8.28
C MET A 50 6.05 10.85 7.81
N MET A 51 5.37 10.95 6.68
CA MET A 51 4.90 12.24 6.15
C MET A 51 3.83 12.91 7.01
N ARG A 52 3.09 12.13 7.81
CA ARG A 52 2.16 12.67 8.81
C ARG A 52 2.89 13.20 10.07
N ARG A 53 4.06 12.65 10.39
CA ARG A 53 4.85 13.04 11.56
C ARG A 53 5.84 14.17 11.27
N GLY A 54 6.21 14.36 10.01
CA GLY A 54 7.08 15.43 9.52
C GLY A 54 6.37 16.76 9.30
#